data_AF-A0A928NWQ2-F1
#
_entry.id   AF-A0A928NWQ2-F1
#
_cell.length_a   1.000
_cell.length_b   1.000
_cell.length_c   1.000
_cell.angle_alpha   90.00
_cell.angle_beta   90.00
_cell.angle_gamma   90.00
#
_symmetry.space_group_name_H-M   'P 1'
#
loop_
_entity.id
_entity.type
_entity.pdbx_description
1 polymer ?
#
loop_
_entity_poly.entity_id
_entity_poly.type
_entity_poly.pdbx_seq_one_letter_code
_entity_poly.pdbx_strand_id
1 'polypeptide(L)' 'MKYYYSVETEFLHDNKTYGIKIYADGNLVEYISDVCCEERAIRELCDRLTEEALDPEQIYDVLDDLLSELYDL' A
#
# COMPACT_ATOMS: atom_id res chain seq x y z
N MET A 1 -3.58 -16.43 10.29
CA MET A 1 -4.19 -16.93 9.05
C MET A 1 -3.66 -16.02 7.98
N LYS A 2 -3.01 -16.59 6.96
CA LYS A 2 -2.25 -15.82 5.97
C LYS A 2 -3.10 -15.50 4.76
N TYR A 3 -2.91 -14.32 4.19
CA TYR A 3 -3.62 -13.82 3.02
C TYR A 3 -2.62 -13.44 1.94
N TYR A 4 -3.03 -13.54 0.68
CA TYR A 4 -2.32 -12.88 -0.41
C TYR A 4 -2.84 -11.46 -0.53
N TYR A 5 -1.93 -10.49 -0.47
CA TYR A 5 -2.28 -9.10 -0.61
C TYR A 5 -1.96 -8.60 -2.01
N SER A 6 -2.86 -7.77 -2.55
CA SER A 6 -2.64 -7.06 -3.79
C SER A 6 -2.95 -5.59 -3.60
N VAL A 7 -2.17 -4.73 -4.25
CA VAL A 7 -2.35 -3.28 -4.19
C VAL A 7 -2.75 -2.77 -5.55
N GLU A 8 -3.77 -1.93 -5.57
CA GLU A 8 -4.12 -1.10 -6.73
C GLU A 8 -3.87 0.36 -6.38
N THR A 9 -3.41 1.14 -7.35
CA THR A 9 -3.28 2.58 -7.18
C THR A 9 -4.13 3.34 -8.17
N GLU A 10 -4.69 4.44 -7.70
CA GLU A 10 -5.44 5.38 -8.52
C GLU A 10 -4.86 6.79 -8.39
N PHE A 11 -4.84 7.53 -9.49
CA PHE A 11 -4.34 8.89 -9.50
C PHE A 11 -5.48 9.86 -9.15
N LEU A 12 -5.35 10.61 -8.04
CA LEU A 12 -6.45 11.40 -7.46
C LEU A 12 -6.55 12.86 -7.96
N HIS A 13 -5.78 13.25 -8.98
CA HIS A 13 -5.68 14.62 -9.54
C HIS A 13 -5.05 15.70 -8.62
N ASP A 14 -4.55 16.76 -9.28
CA ASP A 14 -4.03 18.04 -8.76
C ASP A 14 -2.73 18.15 -7.94
N ASN A 15 -2.10 17.08 -7.43
CA ASN A 15 -0.81 17.28 -6.72
C ASN A 15 0.11 16.05 -6.62
N LYS A 16 0.15 15.17 -7.64
CA LYS A 16 0.87 13.87 -7.56
C LYS A 16 0.43 13.02 -6.36
N THR A 17 -0.84 13.13 -6.00
CA THR A 17 -1.46 12.34 -4.94
C THR A 17 -2.01 11.03 -5.52
N TYR A 18 -1.79 9.95 -4.78
CA TYR A 18 -2.24 8.62 -5.13
C TYR A 18 -3.21 8.11 -4.06
N GLY A 19 -4.26 7.43 -4.52
CA GLY A 19 -5.07 6.55 -3.68
C GLY A 19 -4.49 5.15 -3.73
N ILE A 20 -4.26 4.53 -2.57
CA ILE A 20 -3.74 3.18 -2.43
C ILE A 20 -4.85 2.28 -1.90
N LYS A 21 -5.26 1.28 -2.70
CA LYS A 21 -6.28 0.28 -2.34
C LYS A 21 -5.58 -1.04 -2.06
N ILE A 22 -5.82 -1.60 -0.89
CA ILE A 22 -5.20 -2.86 -0.46
C ILE A 22 -6.28 -3.92 -0.36
N TYR A 23 -6.06 -5.04 -1.03
CA TYR A 23 -6.97 -6.16 -1.07
C TYR A 23 -6.32 -7.38 -0.39
N ALA A 24 -7.08 -8.08 0.45
CA ALA A 24 -6.71 -9.38 1.01
C ALA A 24 -7.58 -10.46 0.35
N ASP A 25 -6.96 -11.41 -0.35
CA ASP A 25 -7.66 -12.45 -1.13
C ASP A 25 -8.78 -11.89 -2.03
N GLY A 26 -8.54 -10.71 -2.63
CA GLY A 26 -9.48 -10.02 -3.52
C GLY A 26 -10.56 -9.17 -2.84
N ASN A 27 -10.58 -9.08 -1.50
CA ASN A 27 -11.49 -8.18 -0.78
C ASN A 27 -10.75 -6.91 -0.36
N LEU A 28 -11.31 -5.74 -0.65
CA LEU A 28 -10.74 -4.47 -0.21
C LEU A 28 -10.76 -4.43 1.32
N VAL A 29 -9.59 -4.33 1.94
CA VAL A 29 -9.42 -4.28 3.40
C VAL A 29 -9.02 -2.89 3.88
N GLU A 30 -8.32 -2.12 3.05
CA GLU A 30 -7.83 -0.79 3.41
C GLU A 30 -7.80 0.13 2.19
N TYR A 31 -8.09 1.41 2.42
CA TYR A 31 -7.99 2.44 1.41
C TYR A 31 -7.37 3.71 2.00
N ILE A 32 -6.22 4.09 1.46
CA ILE A 32 -5.47 5.27 1.88
C ILE A 32 -5.58 6.30 0.75
N SER A 33 -6.23 7.43 1.00
CA SER A 33 -6.29 8.55 0.05
C SER A 33 -5.17 9.56 0.27
N ASP A 34 -4.95 10.43 -0.73
CA ASP A 34 -4.09 11.60 -0.62
C ASP A 34 -2.62 11.32 -0.29
N VAL A 35 -2.11 10.16 -0.73
CA VAL A 35 -0.70 9.80 -0.52
C VAL A 35 0.15 10.56 -1.53
N CYS A 36 0.84 11.60 -1.07
CA CYS A 36 1.78 12.39 -1.88
C CYS A 36 3.14 11.69 -1.91
N CYS A 37 3.31 10.72 -2.80
CA CYS A 37 4.53 9.92 -2.88
C CYS A 37 5.07 9.76 -4.31
N GLU A 38 6.34 9.42 -4.44
CA GLU A 38 6.90 9.03 -5.74
C GLU A 38 6.35 7.66 -6.18
N GLU A 39 6.04 7.50 -7.47
CA GLU A 39 5.55 6.23 -8.06
C GLU A 39 6.45 5.02 -7.72
N ARG A 40 7.74 5.26 -7.49
CA ARG A 40 8.70 4.23 -7.07
C ARG A 40 8.33 3.59 -5.73
N ALA A 41 7.93 4.38 -4.74
CA ALA A 41 7.56 3.89 -3.41
C ALA A 41 6.30 3.01 -3.47
N ILE A 42 5.34 3.37 -4.34
CA ILE A 42 4.15 2.56 -4.61
C ILE A 42 4.51 1.20 -5.20
N ARG A 43 5.46 1.14 -6.15
CA ARG A 43 5.88 -0.13 -6.75
C ARG A 43 6.56 -1.02 -5.72
N GLU A 44 7.40 -0.45 -4.87
CA GLU A 44 8.07 -1.19 -3.79
C GLU A 44 7.06 -1.76 -2.78
N LEU A 45 5.99 -1.02 -2.47
CA LEU A 45 4.85 -1.52 -1.70
C LEU A 45 4.18 -2.73 -2.37
N CYS A 46 3.89 -2.63 -3.67
CA CYS A 46 3.29 -3.73 -4.42
C CYS A 46 4.17 -4.99 -4.40
N ASP A 47 5.47 -4.82 -4.61
CA ASP A 47 6.43 -5.94 -4.62
C ASP A 47 6.50 -6.60 -3.22
N ARG A 48 6.65 -5.81 -2.15
CA ARG A 48 6.70 -6.33 -0.75
C ARG A 48 5.44 -7.09 -0.34
N LEU A 49 4.25 -6.65 -0.81
CA LEU A 49 2.97 -7.28 -0.44
C LEU A 49 2.61 -8.50 -1.29
N THR A 50 3.19 -8.64 -2.48
CA THR A 50 2.87 -9.74 -3.40
C THR A 50 3.84 -10.92 -3.32
N GLU A 51 5.03 -10.75 -2.74
CA GLU A 51 6.03 -11.83 -2.65
C GLU A 51 5.68 -12.94 -1.65
N GLU A 52 5.00 -12.64 -0.54
CA GLU A 52 4.70 -13.63 0.50
C GLU A 52 3.29 -13.49 1.08
N ALA A 53 2.72 -14.63 1.50
CA ALA A 53 1.46 -14.63 2.24
C ALA A 53 1.72 -14.15 3.67
N LEU A 54 1.13 -13.01 4.01
CA LEU A 54 1.32 -12.30 5.28
C LEU A 54 0.11 -12.49 6.21
N ASP A 55 0.36 -12.49 7.51
CA ASP A 55 -0.69 -12.38 8.51
C ASP A 55 -1.12 -10.90 8.68
N PRO A 56 -2.34 -10.60 9.19
CA PRO A 56 -2.85 -9.22 9.30
C PRO A 56 -1.98 -8.26 10.10
N GLU A 57 -1.22 -8.73 11.10
CA GLU A 57 -0.31 -7.85 11.85
C GLU A 57 0.86 -7.40 10.98
N GLN A 58 1.40 -8.29 10.14
CA GLN A 58 2.55 -7.99 9.30
C GLN A 58 2.23 -6.96 8.20
N ILE A 59 0.97 -6.90 7.75
CA ILE A 59 0.60 -5.87 6.77
C ILE A 59 0.55 -4.48 7.39
N TYR A 60 0.13 -4.36 8.65
CA TYR A 60 0.17 -3.08 9.35
C TYR A 60 1.61 -2.62 9.57
N ASP A 61 2.53 -3.53 9.91
CA ASP A 61 3.96 -3.20 10.01
C ASP A 61 4.53 -2.69 8.67
N VAL A 62 4.23 -3.38 7.56
CA VAL A 62 4.66 -2.95 6.22
C VAL A 62 4.06 -1.60 5.83
N LEU A 63 2.79 -1.36 6.20
CA LEU A 63 2.13 -0.08 5.93
C LEU A 63 2.68 1.06 6.79
N ASP A 64 2.96 0.82 8.06
CA ASP A 64 3.49 1.82 8.98
C ASP A 64 4.91 2.24 8.59
N ASP A 65 5.78 1.28 8.28
CA ASP A 65 7.12 1.54 7.71
C ASP A 65 7.02 2.42 6.47
N LEU A 66 6.12 2.08 5.55
CA LEU A 66 6.01 2.76 4.27
C LEU A 66 5.40 4.15 4.42
N LEU A 67 4.34 4.30 5.22
CA LEU A 67 3.77 5.62 5.55
C LEU A 67 4.82 6.49 6.23
N SER A 68 5.64 5.94 7.13
CA SER A 68 6.73 6.68 7.76
C SER A 68 7.74 7.18 6.72
N GLU A 69 8.16 6.35 5.77
CA GLU A 69 9.06 6.76 4.68
C GLU A 69 8.44 7.83 3.76
N LEU A 70 7.12 7.76 3.54
CA LEU A 70 6.40 8.70 2.68
C LEU A 70 6.15 10.06 3.34
N TYR A 71 5.99 10.12 4.67
CA TYR A 71 5.75 11.37 5.41
C TYR A 71 7.04 12.09 5.83
N ASP A 72 8.20 11.41 5.81
CA ASP A 72 9.52 12.03 6.08
C ASP A 72 10.15 12.73 4.85
N LEU A 73 9.54 12.62 3.66
CA LEU A 73 9.94 13.25 2.39
C LEU A 73 9.26 14.61 2.14
#